data_AF-A0A7X8IG89-F1
#
_entry.id   AF-A0A7X8IG89-F1
#
_cell.length_a   1.000
_cell.length_b   1.000
_cell.length_c   1.000
_cell.angle_alpha   90.00
_cell.angle_beta   90.00
_cell.angle_gamma   90.00
#
_symmetry.space_group_name_H-M   'P 1'
#
loop_
_entity.id
_entity.type
_entity.pdbx_description
1 polymer ?
#
loop_
_entity_poly.entity_id
_entity_poly.type
_entity_poly.pdbx_seq_one_letter_code
_entity_poly.pdbx_strand_id
1 'polypeptide(L)'
;MKGISDVFAEIKSFFSDLFLAVRNNTFTDFYQNRKKQIITIYFIIAGLVVIICLFFLISVFSKPKSEIEKILPPLENPLIMPNEPGINDSFQYYRNQRNEWTKEDAQRWFTPPDDSMILELEEANNAIISDILGVAP
;
A
#
# COMPACT_ATOMS: atom_id res chain seq x y z
N MET A 1 35.49 24.07 -1.25
CA MET A 1 34.89 22.76 -0.89
C MET A 1 35.12 22.58 0.60
N LYS A 2 34.08 22.57 1.45
CA LYS A 2 34.25 22.19 2.86
C LYS A 2 34.75 20.75 2.89
N GLY A 3 35.81 20.49 3.63
CA GLY A 3 36.36 19.13 3.77
C GLY A 3 35.38 18.24 4.52
N ILE A 4 35.47 16.93 4.29
CA ILE A 4 34.69 15.94 5.06
C ILE A 4 34.94 16.11 6.57
N SER A 5 36.16 16.47 6.97
CA SER A 5 36.54 16.81 8.34
C SER A 5 35.73 17.98 8.93
N ASP A 6 35.45 19.00 8.14
CA ASP A 6 34.74 20.20 8.60
C ASP A 6 33.28 19.88 8.86
N VAL A 7 32.70 19.01 8.02
CA VAL A 7 31.34 18.51 8.20
C VAL A 7 31.22 17.70 9.48
N PHE A 8 32.17 16.80 9.76
CA PHE A 8 32.18 16.04 11.02
C PHE A 8 32.36 16.93 12.25
N ALA A 9 33.18 17.97 12.17
CA ALA A 9 33.33 18.94 13.25
C ALA A 9 32.03 19.72 13.50
N GLU A 10 31.32 20.11 12.44
CA GLU A 10 30.03 20.79 12.52
C GLU A 10 28.92 19.90 13.09
N ILE A 11 28.91 18.60 12.75
CA ILE A 11 28.01 17.61 13.35
C ILE A 11 28.32 17.43 14.85
N LYS A 12 29.59 17.30 15.21
CA LYS A 12 30.01 17.11 16.60
C LYS A 12 29.62 18.31 17.47
N SER A 13 29.82 19.54 16.98
CA SER A 13 29.43 20.74 17.71
C SER A 13 27.90 20.83 17.87
N PHE A 14 27.14 20.48 16.83
CA PHE A 14 25.68 20.42 16.91
C PHE A 14 25.18 19.47 18.02
N PHE A 15 25.71 18.24 18.08
CA PHE A 15 25.31 17.28 19.11
C PHE A 15 25.76 17.68 20.50
N SER A 16 26.93 18.32 20.63
CA SER A 16 27.40 18.87 21.91
C SER A 16 26.45 19.96 22.42
N ASP A 17 26.10 20.92 21.55
CA ASP A 17 25.17 22.01 21.88
C ASP A 17 23.77 21.47 22.20
N LEU A 18 23.30 20.47 21.44
CA LEU A 18 22.04 19.78 21.72
C LEU A 18 22.07 19.11 23.09
N PHE A 19 23.14 18.39 23.42
CA PHE A 19 23.27 17.72 24.71
C PHE A 19 23.30 18.71 25.88
N LEU A 20 23.98 19.85 25.71
CA LEU A 20 23.98 20.92 26.70
C LEU A 20 22.58 21.54 26.86
N ALA A 21 21.87 21.77 25.76
CA ALA A 21 20.50 22.28 25.78
C ALA A 21 19.53 21.30 26.46
N VAL A 22 19.67 19.99 26.20
CA VAL A 22 18.90 18.93 26.86
C VAL A 22 19.19 18.91 28.36
N ARG A 23 20.47 18.93 28.74
CA ARG A 23 20.90 18.88 30.14
C ARG A 23 20.40 20.08 30.94
N ASN A 24 20.43 21.27 30.32
CA ASN A 24 20.10 22.53 30.99
C ASN A 24 18.63 22.94 30.79
N ASN A 25 17.82 22.13 30.10
CA ASN A 25 16.44 22.40 29.73
C ASN A 25 16.22 23.73 28.97
N THR A 26 17.20 24.16 28.17
CA THR A 26 17.18 25.42 27.38
C THR A 26 16.94 25.16 25.89
N PHE A 27 15.99 24.27 25.59
CA PHE A 27 15.69 23.86 24.20
C PHE A 27 15.21 25.01 23.32
N THR A 28 14.49 25.98 23.88
CA THR A 28 13.97 27.13 23.15
C THR A 28 15.10 27.98 22.56
N ASP A 29 16.13 28.25 23.36
CA ASP A 29 17.26 29.08 22.97
C ASP A 29 18.13 28.36 21.93
N PHE A 30 18.31 27.05 22.10
CA PHE A 30 18.98 26.20 21.11
C PHE A 30 18.22 26.20 19.77
N TYR A 31 16.91 26.02 19.80
CA TYR A 31 16.07 26.00 18.60
C TYR A 31 16.15 27.33 17.85
N GLN A 32 16.08 28.47 18.54
CA GLN A 32 16.19 29.77 17.88
C GLN A 32 17.58 29.99 17.25
N ASN A 33 18.65 29.64 17.95
CA ASN A 33 20.03 29.83 17.48
C ASN A 33 20.39 28.92 16.29
N ARG A 34 19.80 27.72 16.21
CA ARG A 34 20.13 26.70 15.22
C ARG A 34 18.98 26.42 14.24
N LYS A 35 17.95 27.28 14.19
CA LYS A 35 16.69 27.09 13.43
C LYS A 35 16.89 26.63 11.99
N LYS A 36 17.80 27.26 11.24
CA LYS A 36 18.08 26.90 9.84
C LYS A 36 18.64 25.49 9.71
N GLN A 37 19.57 25.09 10.58
CA GLN A 37 20.16 23.75 10.57
C GLN A 37 19.13 22.68 10.95
N ILE A 38 18.28 22.97 11.94
CA ILE A 38 17.19 22.06 12.36
C ILE A 38 16.18 21.83 11.23
N ILE A 39 15.78 22.89 10.53
CA ILE A 39 14.87 22.78 9.38
C ILE A 39 15.49 21.91 8.28
N THR A 40 16.77 22.12 7.95
CA THR A 40 17.46 21.30 6.95
C THR A 40 17.53 19.83 7.37
N ILE A 41 17.87 19.53 8.63
CA ILE A 41 17.91 18.17 9.16
C ILE A 41 16.52 17.52 9.08
N TYR A 42 15.46 18.25 9.41
CA TYR A 42 14.09 17.77 9.31
C TYR A 42 13.73 17.35 7.88
N PHE A 43 14.05 18.16 6.87
CA PHE A 43 13.80 17.80 5.47
C PHE A 43 14.59 16.57 5.03
N ILE A 44 15.84 16.43 5.48
CA ILE A 44 16.66 15.24 5.18
C ILE A 44 16.03 13.98 5.79
N ILE A 45 15.63 14.04 7.06
CA ILE A 45 14.98 12.92 7.74
C ILE A 45 13.64 12.58 7.06
N ALA A 46 12.82 13.58 6.76
CA ALA A 46 11.55 13.38 6.06
C ALA A 46 11.74 12.72 4.69
N GLY A 47 12.74 13.16 3.91
CA GLY A 47 13.08 12.54 2.63
C GLY A 47 13.54 11.08 2.79
N LEU A 48 14.35 10.78 3.81
CA LEU A 48 14.82 9.43 4.11
C LEU A 48 13.64 8.50 4.47
N VAL A 49 12.69 8.99 5.26
CA VAL A 49 11.45 8.25 5.58
C VAL A 49 10.65 7.94 4.32
N VAL A 50 10.49 8.90 3.40
CA VAL A 50 9.78 8.68 2.13
C VAL A 50 10.47 7.60 1.29
N ILE A 51 11.81 7.62 1.20
CA ILE A 51 12.58 6.61 0.46
C ILE A 51 12.39 5.22 1.09
N ILE A 52 12.42 5.11 2.41
CA ILE A 52 12.17 3.85 3.13
C ILE A 52 10.75 3.34 2.84
N CYS A 53 9.73 4.21 2.90
CA CYS A 53 8.35 3.84 2.58
C CYS A 53 8.22 3.33 1.12
N LEU A 54 8.88 3.99 0.17
CA LEU A 54 8.91 3.54 -1.23
C LEU A 54 9.59 2.17 -1.38
N PHE A 55 10.69 1.94 -0.66
CA PHE A 55 11.37 0.65 -0.65
C PHE A 55 10.46 -0.46 -0.12
N PHE A 56 9.78 -0.24 1.00
CA PHE A 56 8.83 -1.20 1.56
C PHE A 56 7.64 -1.47 0.61
N LEU A 57 7.10 -0.44 -0.05
CA LEU A 57 6.08 -0.62 -1.08
C LEU A 57 6.59 -1.54 -2.20
N ILE A 58 7.78 -1.29 -2.74
CA ILE A 58 8.36 -2.13 -3.80
C ILE A 58 8.57 -3.57 -3.30
N SER A 59 9.06 -3.76 -2.08
CA SER A 59 9.25 -5.11 -1.51
C SER A 59 7.95 -5.87 -1.27
N VAL A 60 6.85 -5.19 -0.91
CA VAL A 60 5.53 -5.83 -0.72
C VAL A 60 4.89 -6.19 -2.06
N PHE A 61 5.04 -5.35 -3.09
CA PHE A 61 4.47 -5.61 -4.43
C PHE A 61 5.34 -6.53 -5.30
N SER A 62 6.64 -6.62 -5.01
CA SER A 62 7.53 -7.58 -5.67
C SER A 62 7.39 -8.96 -5.05
N LYS A 63 6.38 -9.72 -5.49
CA LYS A 63 6.38 -11.16 -5.29
C LYS A 63 7.66 -11.72 -5.95
N PRO A 64 8.46 -12.56 -5.26
CA PRO A 64 9.59 -13.19 -5.92
C PRO A 64 9.03 -14.04 -7.07
N LYS A 65 9.33 -13.65 -8.30
CA LYS A 65 9.18 -14.55 -9.45
C LYS A 65 10.24 -15.63 -9.25
N SER A 66 9.89 -16.67 -8.50
CA SER A 66 10.73 -17.86 -8.40
C SER A 66 10.71 -18.54 -9.76
N GLU A 67 11.66 -18.18 -10.61
CA GLU A 67 12.01 -18.96 -11.77
C GLU A 67 12.66 -20.24 -11.23
N ILE A 68 11.82 -21.26 -11.02
CA ILE A 68 12.31 -22.60 -10.75
C ILE A 68 12.94 -23.05 -12.06
N GLU A 69 14.26 -22.89 -12.17
CA GLU A 69 15.06 -23.53 -13.21
C GLU A 69 14.97 -25.04 -12.97
N LYS A 70 13.94 -25.68 -13.55
CA LYS A 70 13.87 -27.13 -13.63
C LYS A 70 14.97 -27.57 -14.58
N ILE A 71 16.10 -28.01 -14.03
CA ILE A 71 17.11 -28.78 -14.75
C ILE A 71 16.42 -30.08 -15.20
N LEU A 72 15.95 -30.10 -16.44
CA LEU A 72 15.39 -31.29 -17.08
C LEU A 72 16.56 -32.18 -17.57
N PRO A 73 16.50 -33.51 -17.37
CA PRO A 73 17.49 -34.42 -17.93
C PRO A 73 17.52 -34.33 -19.47
N PRO A 74 18.67 -34.60 -20.11
CA PRO A 74 18.81 -34.47 -21.56
C PRO A 74 17.84 -35.44 -22.25
N LEU A 75 17.00 -34.89 -23.12
CA LEU A 75 16.04 -35.67 -23.89
C LEU A 75 16.73 -36.31 -25.10
N GLU A 76 16.79 -37.64 -25.11
CA GLU A 76 17.37 -38.42 -26.22
C GLU A 76 16.50 -38.44 -27.49
N ASN A 77 15.26 -37.95 -27.42
CA ASN A 77 14.35 -37.86 -28.56
C ASN A 77 13.77 -36.44 -28.67
N PRO A 78 13.63 -35.86 -29.88
CA PRO A 78 12.98 -34.57 -30.05
C PRO A 78 11.51 -34.68 -29.63
N LEU A 79 11.10 -33.88 -28.64
CA LEU A 79 9.68 -33.72 -28.31
C LEU A 79 8.98 -33.09 -29.50
N ILE A 80 8.15 -33.87 -30.17
CA ILE A 80 7.17 -33.30 -31.10
C ILE A 80 6.08 -32.71 -30.22
N MET A 81 6.17 -31.39 -29.99
CA MET A 81 5.11 -30.64 -29.34
C MET A 81 3.88 -30.74 -30.25
N PRO A 82 2.73 -31.27 -29.77
CA PRO A 82 1.51 -31.22 -30.56
C PRO A 82 1.21 -29.76 -30.86
N ASN A 83 0.83 -29.43 -32.11
CA ASN A 83 0.49 -28.06 -32.50
C ASN A 83 -0.54 -27.53 -31.50
N GLU A 84 -0.12 -26.61 -30.62
CA GLU A 84 -1.05 -25.89 -29.76
C GLU A 84 -2.07 -25.22 -30.69
N PRO A 85 -3.38 -25.30 -30.42
CA PRO A 85 -4.35 -24.50 -31.14
C PRO A 85 -3.90 -23.06 -30.95
N GLY A 86 -3.38 -22.45 -32.02
CA GLY A 86 -2.79 -21.11 -31.96
C GLY A 86 -3.75 -20.21 -31.20
N ILE A 87 -3.28 -19.67 -30.08
CA ILE A 87 -4.05 -18.73 -29.29
C ILE A 87 -4.44 -17.62 -30.26
N ASN A 88 -5.72 -17.58 -30.59
CA ASN A 88 -6.25 -16.49 -31.36
C ASN A 88 -6.17 -15.25 -30.46
N ASP A 89 -5.21 -14.36 -30.73
CA ASP A 89 -5.09 -13.05 -30.06
C ASP A 89 -6.37 -12.20 -30.16
N SER A 90 -7.31 -12.59 -31.02
CA SER A 90 -8.65 -12.02 -31.12
C SER A 90 -9.72 -12.74 -30.29
N PHE A 91 -9.36 -13.42 -29.19
CA PHE A 91 -10.32 -13.60 -28.09
C PHE A 91 -10.62 -12.24 -27.43
N GLN A 92 -11.15 -11.32 -28.23
CA GLN A 92 -11.77 -10.10 -27.79
C GLN A 92 -12.87 -10.54 -26.85
N TYR A 93 -12.81 -10.08 -25.61
CA TYR A 93 -13.96 -10.09 -24.73
C TYR A 93 -15.08 -9.33 -25.46
N TYR A 94 -15.93 -10.06 -26.19
CA TYR A 94 -17.07 -9.54 -26.94
C TYR A 94 -18.19 -9.00 -26.03
N ARG A 95 -17.89 -8.74 -24.75
CA ARG A 95 -18.76 -7.96 -23.89
C ARG A 95 -18.44 -6.50 -24.13
N ASN A 96 -19.24 -5.86 -24.98
CA ASN A 96 -19.43 -4.42 -24.92
C ASN A 96 -19.74 -4.07 -23.45
N GLN A 97 -18.80 -3.40 -22.79
CA GLN A 97 -18.99 -2.94 -21.41
C GLN A 97 -20.10 -1.90 -21.44
N ARG A 98 -21.29 -2.29 -20.99
CA ARG A 98 -22.40 -1.37 -20.80
C ARG A 98 -22.21 -0.66 -19.47
N ASN A 99 -22.48 0.65 -19.43
CA ASN A 99 -22.41 1.44 -18.19
C ASN A 99 -23.44 0.97 -17.15
N GLU A 100 -24.52 0.31 -17.60
CA GLU A 100 -25.59 -0.20 -16.76
C GLU A 100 -25.90 -1.65 -17.11
N TRP A 101 -26.30 -2.42 -16.10
CA TRP A 101 -26.77 -3.78 -16.28
C TRP A 101 -28.20 -3.75 -16.81
N THR A 102 -28.50 -4.56 -17.83
CA THR A 102 -29.89 -4.71 -18.24
C THR A 102 -30.65 -5.64 -17.30
N LYS A 103 -31.98 -5.57 -17.34
CA LYS A 103 -32.83 -6.43 -16.51
C LYS A 103 -32.57 -7.91 -16.76
N GLU A 104 -32.24 -8.27 -18.00
CA GLU A 104 -31.92 -9.65 -18.40
C GLU A 104 -30.58 -10.11 -17.81
N ASP A 105 -29.58 -9.22 -17.77
CA ASP A 105 -28.30 -9.51 -17.10
C ASP A 105 -28.52 -9.64 -15.59
N ALA A 106 -29.31 -8.74 -14.99
CA ALA A 106 -29.63 -8.80 -13.58
C ALA A 106 -30.33 -10.12 -13.22
N GLN A 107 -31.33 -10.54 -13.99
CA GLN A 107 -32.06 -11.78 -13.74
C GLN A 107 -31.22 -13.04 -14.03
N ARG A 108 -30.28 -12.96 -14.98
CA ARG A 108 -29.38 -14.08 -15.30
C ARG A 108 -28.39 -14.36 -14.20
N TRP A 109 -27.88 -13.30 -13.56
CA TRP A 109 -26.78 -13.39 -12.60
C TRP A 109 -27.21 -13.21 -11.16
N PHE A 110 -28.41 -12.66 -10.92
CA PHE A 110 -28.97 -12.43 -9.59
C PHE A 110 -30.40 -12.94 -9.50
N THR A 111 -30.75 -13.42 -8.31
CA THR A 111 -32.14 -13.74 -7.97
C THR A 111 -32.70 -12.56 -7.18
N PRO A 112 -33.82 -11.95 -7.61
CA PRO A 112 -34.44 -10.90 -6.80
C PRO A 112 -34.87 -11.48 -5.44
N PRO A 113 -34.72 -10.73 -4.35
CA PRO A 113 -35.17 -11.19 -3.04
C PRO A 113 -36.69 -11.40 -3.05
N ASP A 114 -37.14 -12.42 -2.32
CA ASP A 114 -38.56 -12.66 -2.08
C ASP A 114 -39.10 -11.70 -1.01
N ASP A 115 -40.42 -11.48 -0.99
CA ASP A 115 -41.08 -10.60 -0.02
C ASP A 115 -40.80 -11.02 1.43
N SER A 116 -40.65 -12.34 1.66
CA SER A 116 -40.25 -12.90 2.95
C SER A 116 -38.86 -12.43 3.41
N MET A 117 -37.89 -12.31 2.49
CA MET A 117 -36.54 -11.84 2.79
C MET A 117 -36.50 -10.35 3.08
N ILE A 118 -37.40 -9.57 2.46
CA ILE A 118 -37.53 -8.14 2.73
C ILE A 118 -38.11 -7.92 4.14
N LEU A 119 -39.11 -8.72 4.54
CA LEU A 119 -39.68 -8.66 5.89
C LEU A 119 -38.67 -9.05 6.97
N GLU A 120 -37.88 -10.09 6.74
CA GLU A 120 -36.81 -10.50 7.67
C GLU A 120 -35.75 -9.40 7.83
N LEU A 121 -35.40 -8.72 6.73
CA LEU A 121 -34.47 -7.59 6.77
C LEU A 121 -35.06 -6.38 7.53
N GLU A 122 -36.36 -6.12 7.37
CA GLU A 122 -37.06 -5.07 8.11
C GLU A 122 -37.08 -5.37 9.62
N GLU A 123 -37.40 -6.60 10.01
CA GLU A 123 -37.41 -7.03 11.41
C GLU A 123 -36.01 -6.95 12.02
N ALA A 124 -34.98 -7.42 11.32
CA ALA A 124 -33.59 -7.33 11.76
C ALA A 124 -33.13 -5.87 11.95
N ASN A 125 -33.50 -4.98 11.03
CA ASN A 125 -33.19 -3.55 11.15
C ASN A 125 -33.91 -2.91 12.35
N ASN A 126 -35.18 -3.24 12.56
CA ASN A 126 -35.94 -2.72 13.70
C ASN A 126 -35.37 -3.19 15.04
N ALA A 127 -34.89 -4.44 15.12
CA ALA A 127 -34.21 -4.96 16.30
C ALA A 127 -32.91 -4.18 16.61
N ILE A 128 -32.09 -3.91 15.59
CA ILE A 128 -30.87 -3.10 15.73
C ILE A 128 -31.20 -1.68 16.18
N ILE A 129 -32.21 -1.04 15.57
CA ILE A 129 -32.64 0.31 15.94
C ILE A 129 -33.13 0.33 17.39
N SER A 130 -33.92 -0.67 17.80
CA SER A 130 -34.38 -0.81 19.17
C SER A 130 -33.24 -0.98 20.16
N ASP A 131 -32.20 -1.73 19.81
CA ASP A 131 -31.01 -1.90 20.65
C ASP A 131 -30.24 -0.57 20.80
N ILE A 132 -30.01 0.14 19.69
CA ILE A 132 -29.36 1.46 19.70
C ILE A 132 -30.15 2.47 20.56
N LEU A 133 -31.48 2.50 20.42
CA LEU A 133 -32.34 3.43 21.17
C LEU A 133 -32.56 3.01 22.62
N GLY A 134 -32.60 1.71 22.92
CA GLY A 134 -32.76 1.18 24.27
C GLY A 134 -31.49 1.29 25.14
N VAL A 135 -30.33 1.42 24.50
CA VAL A 135 -29.03 1.67 25.16
C VAL A 135 -28.72 3.17 25.28
N ALA A 136 -29.55 4.04 24.68
CA ALA A 136 -29.49 5.48 24.90
C ALA A 136 -30.22 5.86 26.22
N PRO A 137 -29.59 6.66 27.11
CA PRO A 137 -30.13 7.00 28.43
C PRO A 137 -31.37 7.91 28.38
#